data_AF-A0A0F9Q9W9-F1
#
_entry.id   AF-A0A0F9Q9W9-F1
#
_cell.length_a   1.000
_cell.length_b   1.000
_cell.length_c   1.000
_cell.angle_alpha   90.00
_cell.angle_beta   90.00
_cell.angle_gamma   90.00
#
_symmetry.space_group_name_H-M   'P 1'
#
loop_
_entity.id
_entity.type
_entity.pdbx_description
1 polymer ?
#
loop_
_entity_poly.entity_id
_entity_poly.type
_entity_poly.pdbx_seq_one_letter_code
_entity_poly.pdbx_strand_id
1 'polypeptide(L)'
;GFDGILQVDGYAGYNRVLDPRDNDHIQLAYCWAHARRKLYELTHHNVAPIAEEGLKQIAALYRIEGQVRGQSADERLAMRQQKSVPKVATLKTWLDHARTQVSAKSPTGQALKYIAKYWDGLILFLDDGRIEMDSNAVERTIRPIALQRNYAHPLIMCSSPREVPAIAVALAISSSTNCA
;
A
#
# COMPACT_ATOMS: atom_id res chain seq x y z
N GLY A 1 22.06 -11.65 4.88
CA GLY A 1 20.87 -10.78 4.97
C GLY A 1 19.98 -11.03 3.78
N PHE A 2 18.70 -10.69 3.88
CA PHE A 2 17.83 -10.60 2.71
C PHE A 2 18.10 -9.27 2.00
N ASP A 3 18.22 -9.30 0.68
CA ASP A 3 18.35 -8.13 -0.20
C ASP A 3 17.18 -8.15 -1.18
N GLY A 4 16.39 -7.07 -1.22
CA GLY A 4 15.20 -6.99 -2.06
C GLY A 4 14.07 -6.10 -1.53
N ILE A 5 12.95 -6.17 -2.24
CA ILE A 5 11.76 -5.36 -1.95
C ILE A 5 10.81 -6.17 -1.06
N LEU A 6 10.42 -5.61 0.07
CA LEU A 6 9.42 -6.18 0.96
C LEU A 6 8.10 -5.42 0.79
N GLN A 7 7.09 -6.07 0.22
CA GLN A 7 5.77 -5.47 0.10
C GLN A 7 5.01 -5.57 1.41
N VAL A 8 4.52 -4.45 1.94
CA VAL A 8 3.83 -4.35 3.23
C VAL A 8 2.49 -3.64 3.12
N ASP A 9 1.59 -3.99 4.02
CA ASP A 9 0.25 -3.42 4.18
C ASP A 9 0.24 -2.04 4.89
N GLY A 10 1.41 -1.52 5.27
CA GLY A 10 1.52 -0.28 6.02
C GLY A 10 1.17 -0.41 7.50
N TYR A 11 1.13 -1.64 8.05
CA TYR A 11 1.08 -1.90 9.48
C TYR A 11 2.35 -1.39 10.17
N ALA A 12 2.18 -0.56 11.20
CA ALA A 12 3.30 0.08 11.92
C ALA A 12 4.23 -0.92 12.62
N GLY A 13 3.79 -2.17 12.85
CA GLY A 13 4.62 -3.22 13.47
C GLY A 13 5.81 -3.67 12.61
N TYR A 14 5.78 -3.44 11.29
CA TYR A 14 6.94 -3.68 10.43
C TYR A 14 8.01 -2.60 10.55
N ASN A 15 7.77 -1.50 11.26
CA ASN A 15 8.79 -0.48 11.49
C ASN A 15 9.99 -0.99 12.32
N ARG A 16 9.90 -2.18 12.95
CA ARG A 16 11.07 -2.85 13.55
C ARG A 16 11.93 -3.61 12.54
N VAL A 17 11.37 -3.99 11.39
CA VAL A 17 12.14 -4.50 10.24
C VAL A 17 12.91 -3.35 9.58
N LEU A 18 12.47 -2.11 9.80
CA LEU A 18 13.09 -0.86 9.34
C LEU A 18 14.28 -0.36 10.19
N ASP A 19 14.82 -1.12 11.14
CA ASP A 19 16.04 -0.65 11.82
C ASP A 19 17.20 -0.64 10.80
N PRO A 20 17.69 0.55 10.38
CA PRO A 20 18.71 0.65 9.34
C PRO A 20 20.04 0.05 9.77
N ARG A 21 20.20 -0.23 11.08
CA ARG A 21 21.38 -0.91 11.64
C ARG A 21 21.48 -2.36 11.17
N ASP A 22 20.35 -2.97 10.79
CA ASP A 22 20.28 -4.39 10.41
C ASP A 22 19.89 -4.63 8.94
N ASN A 23 19.27 -3.65 8.24
CA ASN A 23 18.58 -3.88 6.96
C ASN A 23 18.63 -2.69 5.95
N ASP A 24 19.80 -2.07 5.70
CA ASP A 24 19.92 -0.95 4.75
C ASP A 24 19.59 -1.32 3.28
N HIS A 25 19.65 -2.61 2.93
CA HIS A 25 19.38 -3.12 1.59
C HIS A 25 17.89 -3.44 1.30
N ILE A 26 16.98 -3.22 2.27
CA ILE A 26 15.56 -3.58 2.09
C ILE A 26 14.71 -2.35 1.71
N GLN A 27 14.08 -2.41 0.53
CA GLN A 27 13.08 -1.40 0.12
C GLN A 27 11.67 -1.83 0.51
N LEU A 28 10.85 -0.91 1.04
CA LEU A 28 9.46 -1.22 1.37
C LEU A 28 8.48 -0.74 0.29
N ALA A 29 7.81 -1.69 -0.36
CA ALA A 29 6.68 -1.37 -1.25
C ALA A 29 5.38 -1.32 -0.44
N TYR A 30 4.70 -0.17 -0.43
CA TYR A 30 3.44 -0.02 0.29
C TYR A 30 2.24 -0.35 -0.58
N CYS A 31 1.23 -0.98 0.02
CA CYS A 31 0.01 -1.38 -0.67
C CYS A 31 -0.98 -0.21 -0.87
N TRP A 32 -1.42 -0.01 -2.13
CA TRP A 32 -2.38 1.04 -2.50
C TRP A 32 -3.77 0.82 -1.89
N ALA A 33 -4.15 -0.43 -1.61
CA ALA A 33 -5.42 -0.72 -0.95
C ALA A 33 -5.56 -0.02 0.41
N HIS A 34 -4.46 0.13 1.16
CA HIS A 34 -4.45 0.79 2.46
C HIS A 34 -4.52 2.31 2.34
N ALA A 35 -3.78 2.90 1.41
CA ALA A 35 -3.90 4.31 1.06
C ALA A 35 -5.34 4.65 0.62
N ARG A 36 -5.93 3.83 -0.25
CA ARG A 36 -7.31 3.98 -0.74
C ARG A 36 -8.35 3.86 0.38
N ARG A 37 -8.21 2.88 1.28
CA ARG A 37 -9.15 2.65 2.38
C ARG A 37 -9.29 3.89 3.26
N LYS A 38 -8.18 4.58 3.56
CA LYS A 38 -8.19 5.81 4.36
C LYS A 38 -9.00 6.93 3.73
N LEU A 39 -8.96 7.08 2.40
CA LEU A 39 -9.80 8.05 1.71
C LEU A 39 -11.27 7.61 1.69
N TYR A 40 -11.52 6.32 1.49
CA TYR A 40 -12.86 5.74 1.47
C TYR A 40 -13.60 5.84 2.82
N GLU A 41 -12.90 5.67 3.94
CA GLU A 41 -13.48 5.85 5.28
C GLU A 41 -13.99 7.29 5.50
N LEU A 42 -13.35 8.29 4.90
CA LEU A 42 -13.81 9.69 5.00
C LEU A 42 -15.16 9.91 4.32
N THR A 43 -15.46 9.15 3.25
CA THR A 43 -16.71 9.29 2.51
C THR A 43 -17.90 8.59 3.18
N HIS A 44 -17.67 7.77 4.21
CA HIS A 44 -18.75 7.08 4.95
C HIS A 44 -19.47 7.99 5.93
N HIS A 45 -18.74 8.95 6.49
CA HIS A 45 -19.19 9.75 7.62
C HIS A 45 -19.54 11.18 7.22
N ASN A 46 -19.11 11.65 6.04
CA ASN A 46 -19.43 12.97 5.54
C ASN A 46 -19.21 13.09 4.02
N VAL A 47 -19.76 14.14 3.41
CA VAL A 47 -19.37 14.55 2.05
C VAL A 47 -17.94 15.08 2.10
N ALA A 48 -17.02 14.39 1.44
CA ALA A 48 -15.60 14.71 1.42
C ALA A 48 -15.11 14.82 -0.02
N PRO A 49 -15.35 15.94 -0.73
CA PRO A 49 -15.04 16.08 -2.16
C PRO A 49 -13.56 15.86 -2.46
N ILE A 50 -12.68 16.28 -1.54
CA ILE A 50 -11.24 16.02 -1.62
C ILE A 50 -10.97 14.52 -1.62
N ALA A 51 -11.58 13.76 -0.71
CA ALA A 51 -11.38 12.32 -0.64
C ALA A 51 -11.91 11.61 -1.89
N GLU A 52 -13.07 12.01 -2.39
CA GLU A 52 -13.65 11.48 -3.63
C GLU A 52 -12.75 11.71 -4.85
N GLU A 53 -12.15 12.89 -4.97
CA GLU A 53 -11.21 13.19 -6.05
C GLU A 53 -9.97 12.28 -5.98
N GLY A 54 -9.39 12.11 -4.79
CA GLY A 54 -8.30 11.15 -4.59
C GLY A 54 -8.69 9.71 -4.95
N LEU A 55 -9.90 9.28 -4.58
CA LEU A 55 -10.41 7.95 -4.93
C LEU A 55 -10.60 7.78 -6.45
N LYS A 56 -11.08 8.81 -7.16
CA LYS A 56 -11.23 8.79 -8.62
C LYS A 56 -9.88 8.61 -9.32
N GLN A 57 -8.86 9.34 -8.88
CA GLN A 57 -7.52 9.24 -9.44
C GLN A 57 -6.88 7.87 -9.16
N ILE A 58 -7.01 7.37 -7.93
CA ILE A 58 -6.58 6.01 -7.59
C ILE A 58 -7.32 4.96 -8.43
N ALA A 59 -8.63 5.11 -8.63
CA ALA A 59 -9.40 4.20 -9.48
C ALA A 59 -8.90 4.20 -10.93
N ALA A 60 -8.42 5.33 -11.45
CA ALA A 60 -7.82 5.40 -12.78
C ALA A 60 -6.51 4.60 -12.88
N LEU A 61 -5.71 4.54 -11.81
CA LEU A 61 -4.53 3.67 -11.73
C LEU A 61 -4.95 2.19 -11.74
N TYR A 62 -5.95 1.81 -10.94
CA TYR A 62 -6.46 0.43 -10.92
C TYR A 62 -7.01 -0.05 -12.27
N ARG A 63 -7.57 0.85 -13.08
CA ARG A 63 -8.00 0.50 -14.45
C ARG A 63 -6.82 0.12 -15.35
N ILE A 64 -5.66 0.76 -15.19
CA ILE A 64 -4.44 0.39 -15.91
C ILE A 64 -3.92 -0.94 -15.39
N GLU A 65 -3.84 -1.11 -14.07
CA GLU A 65 -3.39 -2.38 -13.48
C GLU A 65 -4.27 -3.56 -13.87
N GLY A 66 -5.57 -3.33 -14.04
CA GLY A 66 -6.49 -4.34 -14.57
C GLY A 66 -6.16 -4.78 -16.01
N GLN A 67 -5.57 -3.91 -16.83
CA GLN A 67 -5.18 -4.22 -18.21
C GLN A 67 -3.88 -5.03 -18.29
N VAL A 68 -2.97 -4.84 -17.33
CA VAL A 68 -1.65 -5.48 -17.32
C VAL A 68 -1.61 -6.72 -16.42
N ARG A 69 -2.72 -7.04 -15.74
CA ARG A 69 -2.81 -8.22 -14.89
C ARG A 69 -2.63 -9.49 -15.72
N GLY A 70 -1.72 -10.37 -15.27
CA GLY A 70 -1.40 -11.62 -15.94
C GLY A 70 -0.38 -11.50 -17.06
N GLN A 71 0.10 -10.28 -17.36
CA GLN A 71 1.23 -10.06 -18.26
C GLN A 71 2.57 -10.27 -17.54
N SER A 72 3.66 -10.37 -18.31
CA SER A 72 5.02 -10.46 -17.78
C SER A 72 5.42 -9.19 -17.02
N ALA A 73 6.43 -9.29 -16.15
CA ALA A 73 6.93 -8.14 -15.40
C ALA A 73 7.39 -6.99 -16.34
N ASP A 74 8.03 -7.33 -17.46
CA ASP A 74 8.52 -6.33 -18.42
C ASP A 74 7.38 -5.60 -19.14
N GLU A 75 6.35 -6.34 -19.58
CA GLU A 75 5.15 -5.74 -20.20
C GLU A 75 4.40 -4.83 -19.23
N ARG A 76 4.28 -5.26 -17.96
CA ARG A 76 3.70 -4.44 -16.89
C ARG A 76 4.50 -3.17 -16.69
N LEU A 77 5.82 -3.27 -16.60
CA LEU A 77 6.71 -2.13 -16.40
C LEU A 77 6.57 -1.13 -17.57
N ALA A 78 6.64 -1.60 -18.81
CA ALA A 78 6.49 -0.76 -20.00
C ALA A 78 5.15 0.00 -20.00
N MET A 79 4.06 -0.70 -19.70
CA MET A 79 2.72 -0.11 -19.62
C MET A 79 2.59 0.90 -18.47
N ARG A 80 3.20 0.62 -17.32
CA ARG A 80 3.23 1.55 -16.17
C ARG A 80 4.00 2.81 -16.48
N GLN A 81 5.17 2.69 -17.12
CA GLN A 81 5.96 3.82 -17.57
C GLN A 81 5.18 4.70 -18.55
N GLN A 82 4.45 4.09 -19.49
CA GLN A 82 3.66 4.84 -20.47
C GLN A 82 2.39 5.48 -19.88
N LYS A 83 1.65 4.77 -19.02
CA LYS A 83 0.29 5.15 -18.61
C LYS A 83 0.14 5.51 -17.14
N SER A 84 0.84 4.81 -16.24
CA SER A 84 0.71 5.00 -14.79
C SER A 84 1.55 6.16 -14.28
N VAL A 85 2.80 6.32 -14.75
CA VAL A 85 3.70 7.43 -14.37
C VAL A 85 3.04 8.81 -14.50
N PRO A 86 2.46 9.21 -15.66
CA PRO A 86 1.83 10.52 -15.77
C PRO A 86 0.63 10.69 -14.83
N LYS A 87 -0.11 9.60 -14.54
CA LYS A 87 -1.23 9.66 -13.60
C LYS A 87 -0.76 9.79 -12.14
N VAL A 88 0.33 9.11 -11.78
CA VAL A 88 0.93 9.23 -10.45
C VAL A 88 1.49 10.64 -10.25
N ALA A 89 2.07 11.26 -11.27
CA ALA A 89 2.51 12.66 -11.21
C ALA A 89 1.34 13.64 -10.97
N THR A 90 0.22 13.46 -11.69
CA THR A 90 -1.01 14.23 -11.44
C THR A 90 -1.52 14.00 -10.02
N LEU A 91 -1.53 12.76 -9.56
CA LEU A 91 -1.96 12.41 -8.19
C LEU A 91 -1.06 13.01 -7.13
N LYS A 92 0.26 13.09 -7.37
CA LYS A 92 1.19 13.76 -6.45
C LYS A 92 0.91 15.26 -6.35
N THR A 93 0.71 15.90 -7.49
CA THR A 93 0.37 17.33 -7.55
C THR A 93 -0.93 17.61 -6.80
N TRP A 94 -1.95 16.78 -7.03
CA TRP A 94 -3.20 16.85 -6.29
C TRP A 94 -2.99 16.62 -4.79
N LEU A 95 -2.21 15.63 -4.38
CA LEU A 95 -1.97 15.31 -2.96
C LEU A 95 -1.30 16.48 -2.24
N ASP A 96 -0.29 17.10 -2.86
CA ASP A 96 0.42 18.24 -2.28
C ASP A 96 -0.51 19.45 -2.13
N HIS A 97 -1.31 19.75 -3.16
CA HIS A 97 -2.30 20.82 -3.10
C HIS A 97 -3.42 20.55 -2.08
N ALA A 98 -3.99 19.34 -2.07
CA ALA A 98 -5.06 18.97 -1.14
C ALA A 98 -4.61 19.12 0.33
N ARG A 99 -3.34 18.84 0.61
CA ARG A 99 -2.76 19.01 1.95
C ARG A 99 -2.65 20.47 2.40
N THR A 100 -2.55 21.43 1.49
CA THR A 100 -2.55 22.86 1.86
C THR A 100 -3.95 23.39 2.14
N GLN A 101 -5.00 22.70 1.66
CA GLN A 101 -6.39 23.12 1.80
C GLN A 101 -7.08 22.61 3.08
N VAL A 102 -6.47 21.68 3.80
CA VAL A 102 -7.07 21.06 4.99
C VAL A 102 -6.21 21.21 6.22
N SER A 103 -6.84 21.35 7.39
CA SER A 103 -6.12 21.29 8.66
C SER A 103 -5.45 19.93 8.84
N ALA A 104 -4.17 19.91 9.21
CA ALA A 104 -3.42 18.69 9.45
C ALA A 104 -4.01 17.79 10.56
N LYS A 105 -4.82 18.37 11.47
CA LYS A 105 -5.47 17.64 12.56
C LYS A 105 -6.82 17.03 12.15
N SER A 106 -7.42 17.47 11.05
CA SER A 106 -8.70 16.93 10.59
C SER A 106 -8.53 15.47 10.12
N PRO A 107 -9.61 14.66 10.12
CA PRO A 107 -9.58 13.31 9.57
C PRO A 107 -9.01 13.26 8.14
N THR A 108 -9.40 14.22 7.29
CA THR A 108 -8.86 14.36 5.93
C THR A 108 -7.37 14.67 5.93
N GLY A 109 -6.91 15.61 6.76
CA GLY A 109 -5.49 15.95 6.87
C GLY A 109 -4.64 14.77 7.34
N GLN A 110 -5.16 13.96 8.27
CA GLN A 110 -4.48 12.75 8.75
C GLN A 110 -4.38 11.68 7.65
N ALA A 111 -5.45 11.46 6.88
CA ALA A 111 -5.44 10.53 5.76
C ALA A 111 -4.43 10.94 4.68
N LEU A 112 -4.44 12.21 4.26
CA LEU A 112 -3.50 12.73 3.26
C LEU A 112 -2.06 12.70 3.77
N LYS A 113 -1.83 13.00 5.06
CA LYS A 113 -0.51 12.89 5.69
C LYS A 113 0.00 11.45 5.67
N TYR A 114 -0.87 10.47 5.90
CA TYR A 114 -0.49 9.06 5.79
C TYR A 114 -0.03 8.71 4.38
N ILE A 115 -0.82 9.07 3.36
CA ILE A 115 -0.47 8.79 1.96
C ILE A 115 0.87 9.46 1.60
N ALA A 116 1.05 10.72 1.98
CA ALA A 116 2.29 11.45 1.72
C ALA A 116 3.49 10.84 2.46
N LYS A 117 3.31 10.34 3.68
CA LYS A 117 4.38 9.69 4.46
C LYS A 117 4.92 8.44 3.77
N TYR A 118 4.05 7.68 3.11
CA TYR A 118 4.40 6.40 2.49
C TYR A 118 4.52 6.50 0.96
N TRP A 119 4.59 7.71 0.42
CA TRP A 119 4.54 7.96 -1.01
C TRP A 119 5.63 7.23 -1.79
N ASP A 120 6.88 7.30 -1.32
CA ASP A 120 8.02 6.72 -2.03
C ASP A 120 7.88 5.21 -2.19
N GLY A 121 7.41 4.51 -1.15
CA GLY A 121 7.14 3.08 -1.25
C GLY A 121 5.83 2.74 -1.98
N LEU A 122 4.86 3.66 -2.04
CA LEU A 122 3.65 3.50 -2.87
C LEU A 122 3.98 3.56 -4.36
N ILE A 123 5.03 4.26 -4.78
CA ILE A 123 5.38 4.41 -6.20
C ILE A 123 6.39 3.39 -6.72
N LEU A 124 7.01 2.56 -5.86
CA LEU A 124 8.02 1.57 -6.28
C LEU A 124 7.52 0.62 -7.38
N PHE A 125 6.22 0.33 -7.44
CA PHE A 125 5.64 -0.50 -8.50
C PHE A 125 5.84 0.08 -9.92
N LEU A 126 6.10 1.38 -10.03
CA LEU A 126 6.43 2.01 -11.30
C LEU A 126 7.84 1.65 -11.77
N ASP A 127 8.75 1.34 -10.85
CA ASP A 127 10.14 1.04 -11.14
C ASP A 127 10.39 -0.46 -11.30
N ASP A 128 9.54 -1.30 -10.70
CA ASP A 128 9.63 -2.76 -10.80
C ASP A 128 8.27 -3.40 -11.13
N GLY A 129 8.22 -4.02 -12.33
CA GLY A 129 7.04 -4.71 -12.86
C GLY A 129 6.61 -5.96 -12.07
N ARG A 130 7.46 -6.47 -11.17
CA ARG A 130 7.16 -7.61 -10.29
C ARG A 130 6.32 -7.20 -9.07
N ILE A 131 6.36 -5.92 -8.69
CA ILE A 131 5.59 -5.41 -7.57
C ILE A 131 4.12 -5.29 -7.98
N GLU A 132 3.24 -5.87 -7.17
CA GLU A 132 1.79 -5.66 -7.27
C GLU A 132 1.38 -4.36 -6.59
N MET A 133 0.41 -3.61 -7.13
CA MET A 133 -0.16 -2.46 -6.42
C MET A 133 -0.91 -2.87 -5.14
N ASP A 134 -1.44 -4.10 -5.10
CA ASP A 134 -2.18 -4.66 -3.97
C ASP A 134 -1.54 -5.97 -3.47
N SER A 135 -1.34 -6.08 -2.16
CA SER A 135 -1.00 -7.33 -1.46
C SER A 135 -2.18 -8.30 -1.32
N ASN A 136 -3.37 -7.95 -1.82
CA ASN A 136 -4.63 -8.69 -1.60
C ASN A 136 -4.59 -10.17 -2.00
N ALA A 137 -3.81 -10.54 -3.04
CA ALA A 137 -3.65 -11.92 -3.45
C ALA A 137 -2.90 -12.74 -2.39
N VAL A 138 -1.85 -12.15 -1.81
CA VAL A 138 -1.06 -12.77 -0.73
C VAL A 138 -1.85 -12.76 0.58
N GLU A 139 -2.60 -11.71 0.86
CA GLU A 139 -3.53 -11.64 2.01
C GLU A 139 -4.59 -12.74 1.98
N ARG A 140 -5.16 -13.07 0.82
CA ARG A 140 -6.14 -14.16 0.71
C ARG A 140 -5.52 -15.54 0.94
N THR A 141 -4.27 -15.74 0.52
CA THR A 141 -3.56 -17.01 0.67
C THR A 141 -3.01 -17.22 2.09
N ILE A 142 -2.61 -16.14 2.78
CA ILE A 142 -2.05 -16.21 4.14
C ILE A 142 -3.12 -16.07 5.23
N ARG A 143 -4.30 -15.48 4.92
CA ARG A 143 -5.41 -15.30 5.88
C ARG A 143 -5.80 -16.59 6.64
N PRO A 144 -5.87 -17.79 6.03
CA PRO A 144 -6.11 -19.02 6.79
C PRO A 144 -4.99 -19.36 7.79
N ILE A 145 -3.74 -19.09 7.44
CA ILE A 145 -2.54 -19.44 8.21
C ILE A 145 -2.34 -18.48 9.39
N ALA A 146 -2.60 -17.18 9.18
CA ALA A 146 -2.52 -16.16 10.24
C ALA A 146 -3.63 -16.33 11.29
N LEU A 147 -4.83 -16.75 10.86
CA LEU A 147 -5.95 -17.03 11.78
C LEU A 147 -5.68 -18.26 12.67
N GLN A 148 -4.93 -19.26 12.20
CA GLN A 148 -4.59 -20.44 13.00
C GLN A 148 -3.60 -20.17 14.14
N ARG A 149 -2.82 -19.09 14.07
CA ARG A 149 -1.87 -18.71 15.15
C ARG A 149 -2.53 -17.89 16.27
N ASN A 150 -3.75 -17.39 16.06
CA ASN A 150 -4.49 -16.59 17.05
C ASN A 150 -5.42 -17.41 17.98
N TYR A 151 -5.51 -18.73 17.79
CA TYR A 151 -6.36 -19.61 18.64
C TYR A 151 -5.58 -20.63 19.47
N ALA A 152 -4.33 -20.33 19.83
CA ALA A 152 -3.55 -21.15 20.74
C ALA A 152 -3.23 -20.41 22.05
N HIS A 153 -4.26 -19.91 22.74
CA HIS A 153 -4.26 -19.78 24.20
C HIS A 153 -5.71 -19.53 24.70
N PRO A 154 -6.24 -20.34 25.64
CA PRO A 154 -7.60 -20.17 26.13
C PRO A 154 -7.65 -19.10 27.24
N LEU A 155 -8.79 -18.40 27.29
CA LEU A 155 -9.26 -17.45 28.31
C LEU A 155 -8.75 -16.00 28.18
N ILE A 156 -9.56 -15.16 27.56
CA ILE A 156 -10.25 -14.00 28.17
C ILE A 156 -11.30 -13.51 27.17
N MET A 157 -12.57 -13.62 27.56
CA MET A 157 -13.68 -12.91 26.94
C MET A 157 -13.47 -11.40 27.11
N CYS A 158 -13.40 -10.65 26.02
CA CYS A 158 -13.69 -9.22 26.05
C CYS A 158 -14.48 -8.83 24.80
N SER A 159 -15.71 -8.40 25.05
CA SER A 159 -16.77 -8.03 24.12
C SER A 159 -16.47 -6.69 23.44
N SER A 160 -16.21 -6.72 22.13
CA SER A 160 -16.33 -5.57 21.21
C SER A 160 -16.18 -6.07 19.76
N PRO A 161 -17.24 -6.04 18.93
CA PRO A 161 -17.13 -6.41 17.52
C PRO A 161 -16.90 -5.15 16.68
N ARG A 162 -15.64 -4.82 16.34
CA ARG A 162 -15.29 -4.00 15.13
C ARG A 162 -13.80 -3.69 14.92
N GLU A 163 -12.87 -4.56 15.28
CA GLU A 163 -11.50 -4.42 14.78
C GLU A 163 -11.00 -5.78 14.33
N VAL A 164 -11.21 -6.09 13.05
CA VAL A 164 -10.42 -7.14 12.39
C VAL A 164 -9.00 -6.59 12.35
N PRO A 165 -8.04 -7.18 13.09
CA PRO A 165 -6.67 -6.69 13.06
C PRO A 165 -6.17 -6.78 11.63
N ALA A 166 -5.57 -5.70 11.13
CA ALA A 166 -4.86 -5.71 9.85
C ALA A 166 -3.87 -6.88 9.88
N ILE A 167 -4.16 -7.92 9.10
CA ILE A 167 -3.30 -9.09 8.98
C ILE A 167 -2.11 -8.61 8.17
N ALA A 168 -1.03 -8.37 8.90
CA ALA A 168 0.27 -7.97 8.41
C ALA A 168 0.76 -9.03 7.39
N VAL A 169 0.88 -8.64 6.12
CA VAL A 169 1.43 -9.48 5.05
C VAL A 169 2.68 -8.82 4.50
N ALA A 170 3.80 -9.53 4.63
CA ALA A 170 5.08 -9.14 4.06
C ALA A 170 5.44 -10.14 2.94
N LEU A 171 5.58 -9.66 1.69
CA LEU A 171 6.07 -10.48 0.58
C LEU A 171 7.49 -10.03 0.20
N ALA A 172 8.43 -10.96 0.25
CA ALA A 172 9.79 -10.75 -0.23
C ALA A 172 9.84 -10.92 -1.76
N ILE A 173 10.17 -9.84 -2.46
CA ILE A 173 10.51 -9.83 -3.88
C ILE A 173 12.04 -9.71 -3.94
N SER A 174 12.72 -10.83 -4.17
CA SER A 174 14.17 -10.87 -4.30
C SER A 174 14.61 -10.19 -5.59
N SER A 175 15.59 -9.30 -5.51
CA SER A 175 16.31 -8.75 -6.66
C SER A 175 17.09 -9.90 -7.31
N SER A 176 16.69 -10.34 -8.50
CA SER A 176 17.53 -11.25 -9.29
C SER A 176 18.65 -10.40 -9.88
N THR A 177 19.69 -10.08 -9.11
CA THR A 177 20.94 -9.61 -9.70
C THR A 177 21.49 -10.79 -10.50
N ASN A 178 21.49 -10.63 -11.83
CA ASN A 178 22.17 -11.54 -12.74
C ASN A 178 23.55 -11.87 -12.17
N CYS A 179 23.81 -13.14 -11.91
CA CYS A 179 25.17 -13.63 -11.82
C CYS A 179 25.87 -13.31 -13.14
N ALA A 180 26.94 -12.51 -13.06
CA ALA A 180 27.98 -12.43 -14.07
C ALA A 180 29.31 -12.67 -13.36
#